data_AF-A0A927TJT6-F1
#
_entry.id   AF-A0A927TJT6-F1
#
_cell.length_a   1.000
_cell.length_b   1.000
_cell.length_c   1.000
_cell.angle_alpha   90.00
_cell.angle_beta   90.00
_cell.angle_gamma   90.00
#
_symmetry.space_group_name_H-M   'P 1'
#
loop_
_entity.id
_entity.type
_entity.pdbx_description
1 polymer ?
#
loop_
_entity_poly.entity_id
_entity_poly.type
_entity_poly.pdbx_seq_one_letter_code
_entity_poly.pdbx_strand_id
1 'polypeptide(L)'
;MNINNTMKKLQKAILQTGLAIIISRSQFYSAEQNRFIPIISLSTKVYHYYPRLGVWKDQTFEIIRTSSQVEALLCMVDIHKAVSA
;
A
#
# COMPACT_ATOMS: atom_id res chain seq x y z
N MET A 1 -14.31 -0.61 -15.77
CA MET A 1 -14.16 -0.49 -14.30
C MET A 1 -13.03 0.48 -13.98
N ASN A 2 -13.27 1.54 -13.20
CA ASN A 2 -12.20 2.49 -12.85
C ASN A 2 -11.44 1.96 -11.62
N ILE A 3 -10.23 1.44 -11.85
CA ILE A 3 -9.38 0.81 -10.81
C ILE A 3 -9.15 1.76 -9.63
N ASN A 4 -8.92 3.04 -9.89
CA ASN A 4 -8.70 4.02 -8.82
C ASN A 4 -9.92 4.17 -7.90
N ASN A 5 -11.12 4.16 -8.47
CA ASN A 5 -12.36 4.24 -7.69
C ASN A 5 -12.58 2.95 -6.89
N THR A 6 -12.27 1.79 -7.47
CA THR A 6 -12.34 0.49 -6.78
C THR A 6 -11.35 0.45 -5.61
N MET A 7 -10.09 0.85 -5.82
CA MET A 7 -9.08 0.93 -4.76
C MET A 7 -9.49 1.86 -3.63
N LYS A 8 -10.08 3.04 -3.93
CA LYS A 8 -10.60 3.95 -2.88
C LYS A 8 -11.74 3.34 -2.07
N LYS A 9 -12.68 2.66 -2.72
CA LYS A 9 -13.79 1.96 -2.02
C LYS A 9 -13.24 0.87 -1.10
N LEU A 10 -12.28 0.10 -1.61
CA LEU A 10 -11.65 -0.98 -0.86
C LEU A 10 -10.80 -0.46 0.30
N GLN A 11 -10.06 0.65 0.11
CA GLN A 11 -9.34 1.33 1.18
C GLN A 11 -10.29 1.73 2.32
N LYS A 12 -11.47 2.26 1.98
CA LYS A 12 -12.47 2.63 2.97
C LYS A 12 -13.05 1.40 3.69
N ALA A 13 -13.27 0.30 2.98
CA ALA A 13 -13.75 -0.94 3.59
C ALA A 13 -12.72 -1.55 4.56
N ILE A 14 -11.44 -1.58 4.18
CA ILE A 14 -10.36 -2.05 5.07
C ILE A 14 -10.21 -1.12 6.28
N LEU A 15 -10.37 0.19 6.10
CA LEU A 15 -10.35 1.14 7.21
C LEU A 15 -11.46 0.85 8.24
N GLN A 16 -12.61 0.33 7.82
CA GLN A 16 -13.71 -0.03 8.73
C GLN A 16 -13.38 -1.24 9.61
N THR A 17 -12.41 -2.08 9.24
CA THR A 17 -11.93 -3.19 10.09
C THR A 17 -10.84 -2.76 11.07
N GLY A 18 -10.45 -1.47 11.06
CA GLY A 18 -9.43 -0.91 11.95
C GLY A 18 -8.02 -0.88 11.36
N LEU A 19 -7.80 -1.43 10.16
CA LEU A 19 -6.51 -1.38 9.48
C LEU A 19 -6.42 -0.15 8.55
N ALA A 20 -5.44 0.72 8.78
CA ALA A 20 -5.20 1.88 7.93
C ALA A 20 -4.13 1.58 6.86
N ILE A 21 -4.53 1.56 5.58
CA ILE A 21 -3.61 1.44 4.44
C ILE A 21 -3.42 2.80 3.78
N ILE A 22 -2.17 3.17 3.57
CA ILE A 22 -1.74 4.36 2.81
C ILE A 22 -1.41 3.93 1.39
N ILE A 23 -2.06 4.58 0.41
CA ILE A 23 -1.81 4.40 -1.01
C ILE A 23 -0.99 5.59 -1.50
N SER A 24 0.29 5.38 -1.77
CA SER A 24 1.20 6.40 -2.29
C SER A 24 1.43 6.18 -3.79
N ARG A 25 1.51 7.28 -4.54
CA ARG A 25 1.82 7.25 -5.98
C ARG A 25 3.08 8.05 -6.22
N SER A 26 4.00 7.45 -6.93
CA SER A 26 5.24 8.09 -7.37
C SER A 26 5.51 7.71 -8.82
N GLN A 27 6.59 8.22 -9.38
CA GLN A 27 7.03 7.85 -10.72
C GLN A 27 8.55 7.82 -10.75
N PHE A 28 9.11 6.96 -11.60
CA PHE A 28 10.53 7.00 -11.93
C PHE A 28 10.71 7.14 -13.44
N TYR A 29 11.77 7.80 -13.87
CA TYR A 29 12.11 7.89 -15.28
C TYR A 29 12.86 6.62 -15.70
N SER A 30 12.36 5.92 -16.71
CA SER A 30 13.05 4.79 -17.34
C SER A 30 13.78 5.29 -18.57
N ALA A 31 15.11 5.23 -18.55
CA ALA A 31 15.94 5.59 -19.70
C ALA A 31 15.69 4.63 -20.88
N GLU A 32 15.51 3.33 -20.60
CA GLU A 32 15.24 2.31 -21.62
C GLU A 32 13.92 2.55 -22.37
N GLN A 33 12.87 2.99 -21.67
CA GLN A 33 11.56 3.24 -22.28
C GLN A 33 11.33 4.72 -22.61
N ASN A 34 12.31 5.58 -22.33
CA ASN A 34 12.27 7.03 -22.48
C ASN A 34 10.98 7.69 -21.95
N ARG A 35 10.51 7.25 -20.77
CA ARG A 35 9.26 7.74 -20.17
C ARG A 35 9.25 7.60 -18.65
N PHE A 36 8.38 8.38 -18.00
CA PHE A 36 8.05 8.17 -16.60
C PHE A 36 7.12 6.96 -16.43
N ILE A 37 7.51 6.04 -15.55
CA ILE A 37 6.73 4.88 -15.18
C ILE A 37 6.10 5.15 -13.81
N PRO A 38 4.76 5.09 -13.69
CA PRO A 38 4.08 5.26 -12.42
C PRO A 38 4.33 4.05 -11.52
N ILE A 39 4.53 4.32 -10.24
CA ILE A 39 4.63 3.34 -9.17
C ILE A 39 3.53 3.61 -8.15
N ILE A 40 2.89 2.55 -7.70
CA ILE A 40 2.00 2.55 -6.55
C ILE A 40 2.69 1.80 -5.41
N SER A 41 2.73 2.42 -4.24
CA SER A 41 3.13 1.79 -2.99
C SER A 41 1.94 1.69 -2.06
N LEU A 42 1.74 0.51 -1.47
CA LEU A 42 0.83 0.30 -0.35
C LEU A 42 1.66 0.20 0.92
N SER A 43 1.28 0.91 1.96
CA SER A 43 1.98 0.90 3.24
C SER A 43 1.01 1.00 4.41
N THR A 44 1.46 0.60 5.59
CA THR A 44 0.71 0.72 6.84
C THR A 44 1.60 1.33 7.92
N LYS A 45 1.01 2.14 8.80
CA LYS A 45 1.72 2.67 9.97
C LYS A 45 1.52 1.71 11.13
N VAL A 46 2.62 1.32 11.77
CA VAL A 46 2.58 0.48 12.96
C VAL A 46 3.49 1.07 14.03
N TYR A 47 3.19 0.75 15.28
CA TYR A 47 4.08 1.03 16.39
C TYR A 47 5.05 -0.15 16.52
N HIS A 48 6.30 0.05 16.16
CA HIS A 48 7.32 -0.99 16.09
C HIS A 48 8.33 -0.84 17.23
N TYR A 49 8.63 -1.95 17.89
CA TYR A 49 9.70 -2.00 18.88
C TYR A 49 11.04 -2.24 18.20
N TYR A 50 12.01 -1.36 18.47
CA TYR A 50 13.38 -1.49 17.98
C TYR A 50 14.28 -2.09 19.06
N PRO A 51 14.61 -3.40 19.02
CA PRO A 51 15.33 -4.06 20.12
C PRO A 51 16.72 -3.48 20.34
N ARG A 52 17.40 -3.08 19.26
CA ARG A 52 18.74 -2.47 19.33
C ARG A 52 18.77 -1.14 20.07
N LEU A 53 17.66 -0.40 20.05
CA LEU A 53 17.55 0.93 20.66
C LEU A 53 16.75 0.90 21.96
N GLY A 54 16.08 -0.22 22.29
CA GLY A 54 15.24 -0.35 23.48
C GLY A 54 13.99 0.55 23.48
N VAL A 55 13.54 1.02 22.30
CA VAL A 55 12.46 2.01 22.19
C VAL A 55 11.39 1.58 21.21
N TRP A 56 10.16 1.98 21.50
CA TRP A 56 9.04 1.92 20.57
C TRP A 56 8.97 3.20 19.75
N LYS A 57 8.76 3.07 18.44
CA LYS A 57 8.62 4.20 17.52
C LYS A 57 7.59 3.89 16.45
N ASP A 58 6.94 4.94 15.94
CA ASP A 58 6.12 4.83 14.75
C ASP A 58 7.00 4.49 13.54
N GLN A 59 6.59 3.47 12.80
CA GLN A 59 7.24 3.06 11.56
C GLN A 59 6.18 2.81 10.48
N THR A 60 6.47 3.29 9.27
CA THR A 60 5.69 2.94 8.09
C THR A 60 6.29 1.69 7.45
N PHE A 61 5.54 0.60 7.41
CA PHE A 61 5.91 -0.61 6.69
C PHE A 61 5.35 -0.58 5.27
N GLU A 62 6.22 -0.79 4.28
CA GLU A 62 5.80 -1.00 2.90
C GLU A 62 5.31 -2.44 2.74
N ILE A 63 4.10 -2.60 2.20
CA ILE A 63 3.47 -3.89 1.93
C ILE A 63 3.87 -4.35 0.53
N ILE A 64 3.69 -3.47 -0.46
CA ILE A 64 4.06 -3.71 -1.85
C ILE A 64 4.40 -2.38 -2.53
N ARG A 65 5.34 -2.43 -3.48
CA ARG A 65 5.68 -1.35 -4.40
C ARG A 65 5.74 -1.90 -5.81
N THR A 66 4.84 -1.45 -6.68
CA THR A 66 4.67 -2.01 -8.03
C THR A 66 4.28 -0.95 -9.06
N SER A 67 4.66 -1.17 -10.32
CA SER A 67 4.15 -0.41 -11.46
C SER A 67 2.81 -0.92 -11.99
N SER A 68 2.30 -2.05 -11.47
CA SER A 68 1.02 -2.64 -11.85
C SER A 68 -0.11 -2.22 -10.92
N GLN A 69 -1.08 -1.46 -11.45
CA GLN A 69 -2.26 -1.07 -10.66
C GLN A 69 -3.15 -2.27 -10.31
N VAL A 70 -3.15 -3.31 -11.15
CA VAL A 70 -3.94 -4.52 -10.94
C VAL A 70 -3.36 -5.33 -9.79
N GLU A 71 -2.04 -5.45 -9.71
CA GLU A 71 -1.35 -6.15 -8.62
C GLU A 71 -1.60 -5.47 -7.27
N ALA A 72 -1.51 -4.13 -7.23
CA ALA A 72 -1.86 -3.37 -6.03
C ALA A 72 -3.33 -3.59 -5.62
N LEU A 73 -4.26 -3.65 -6.57
CA LEU A 73 -5.67 -3.92 -6.28
C LEU A 73 -5.88 -5.34 -5.71
N LEU A 74 -5.24 -6.35 -6.31
CA LEU A 74 -5.34 -7.74 -5.84
C LEU A 74 -4.78 -7.89 -4.41
N CYS A 75 -3.63 -7.27 -4.13
CA CYS A 75 -3.06 -7.22 -2.79
C CYS A 75 -4.06 -6.64 -1.77
N MET A 76 -4.74 -5.53 -2.11
CA MET A 76 -5.77 -4.96 -1.24
C MET A 76 -6.97 -5.90 -1.05
N VAL A 77 -7.36 -6.66 -2.07
CA VAL A 77 -8.45 -7.64 -1.97
C VAL A 77 -8.07 -8.76 -1.01
N ASP A 78 -6.84 -9.26 -1.09
CA ASP A 78 -6.36 -10.32 -0.20
C ASP A 78 -6.26 -9.83 1.24
N ILE A 79 -5.80 -8.59 1.45
CA ILE A 79 -5.82 -7.96 2.79
C ILE A 79 -7.26 -7.85 3.30
N HIS A 80 -8.18 -7.33 2.50
CA HIS A 80 -9.58 -7.19 2.91
C HIS A 80 -10.20 -8.54 3.31
N LYS A 81 -9.93 -9.61 2.56
CA LYS A 81 -10.37 -10.97 2.91
C LYS A 81 -9.77 -11.44 4.23
N ALA A 82 -8.48 -11.21 4.45
CA ALA A 82 -7.78 -11.61 5.67
C ALA A 82 -8.28 -10.88 6.93
N VAL A 83 -8.72 -9.62 6.80
CA VAL A 83 -9.21 -8.82 7.94
C VAL A 83 -10.73 -8.85 8.13
N SER A 84 -11.47 -9.43 7.19
CA SER A 84 -12.94 -9.55 7.27
C SER A 84 -13.41 -10.96 7.59
N ALA A 85 -12.48 -11.91 7.78
CA ALA A 85 -12.75 -13.26 8.29
C ALA A 85 -12.92 -13.22 9.81
#